data_AF-A0A4P5YN97-F1
#
_entry.id   AF-A0A4P5YN97-F1
#
_cell.length_a   1.000
_cell.length_b   1.000
_cell.length_c   1.000
_cell.angle_alpha   90.00
_cell.angle_beta   90.00
_cell.angle_gamma   90.00
#
_symmetry.space_group_name_H-M   'P 1'
#
loop_
_entity.id
_entity.type
_entity.pdbx_description
1 polymer ?
#
loop_
_entity_poly.entity_id
_entity_poly.type
_entity_poly.pdbx_seq_one_letter_code
_entity_poly.pdbx_strand_id
1 'polypeptide(L)'
;MPPRTRTAASTSPARPGAKAPAGKEAAAPARTGARPATEPATRRTGPSEKNQGFLRRNLPLLIIGAVVVVALIVAVSWYPVRRAIALGHLDTFKPESPSDLAPFRLPEAIAAADAYLDIVAKQRGWAENAVYTDRGPIEAQLHLSKVVGSVGGMVFLCEKPGLTLNQRVAALTGLAEVYQSGKNDRDRLPGSLENWAEGTALPEGAAEPAAGRAISAAAIAVIAKANREGAVRLLAGMVAKPGTDPLRADQALTALAKMAADGDITALGSAIGLLAGTAGDLVLANPQLCDAIRNQSRPSHLKPLIERLGDQRPGIRGLALAGLGAPGMALGESPDDQAKRRDLGQSIGQRITVDADKAELSGALKAVRTLRLSGSRDAVLALAPKISELGLDGIDGQALGLIVADACLPSVYSKATPDQQQWAEGTVDALAALLDQPTTRPVGAAGLSRPTSGWETSPALRRALDRLAATTDPLCIQTLRDLVSKAYNRPDVAQANGLDANAWKGFLDKDRPRSAKWAEWQQWIEANGADVSRVNAGRKRLAEAKAFIEAAMKELDSWLAEPNFAAPLGLTTAKLKSWRTATLGTLHFSVQKAFAGSL
;
A
#
# COMPACT_ATOMS: atom_id res chain seq x y z
N MET A 1 -32.65 -25.40 -24.10
CA MET A 1 -32.60 -26.00 -22.75
C MET A 1 -31.99 -24.99 -21.78
N PRO A 2 -32.75 -24.37 -20.86
CA PRO A 2 -32.17 -23.54 -19.81
C PRO A 2 -32.26 -24.22 -18.44
N PRO A 3 -31.30 -23.94 -17.53
CA PRO A 3 -31.64 -23.77 -16.12
C PRO A 3 -31.08 -22.43 -15.61
N ARG A 4 -31.98 -21.52 -15.22
CA ARG A 4 -32.45 -21.25 -13.84
C ARG A 4 -31.58 -20.24 -13.10
N THR A 5 -32.14 -19.03 -13.07
CA THR A 5 -31.90 -17.93 -12.14
C THR A 5 -32.02 -18.37 -10.67
N ARG A 6 -31.12 -17.86 -9.82
CA ARG A 6 -31.29 -17.85 -8.37
C ARG A 6 -30.88 -16.50 -7.81
N THR A 7 -31.88 -15.67 -7.55
CA THR A 7 -31.85 -14.50 -6.68
C THR A 7 -31.80 -14.96 -5.22
N ALA A 8 -30.92 -14.36 -4.42
CA ALA A 8 -30.96 -14.50 -2.96
C ALA A 8 -30.91 -13.11 -2.33
N ALA A 9 -32.06 -12.70 -1.80
CA ALA A 9 -32.21 -11.58 -0.88
C ALA A 9 -31.73 -12.02 0.51
N SER A 10 -31.00 -11.16 1.22
CA SER A 10 -30.59 -11.37 2.61
C SER A 10 -31.43 -10.49 3.51
N THR A 11 -32.40 -11.10 4.19
CA THR A 11 -33.20 -10.52 5.26
C THR A 11 -32.54 -10.73 6.62
N SER A 12 -32.52 -9.67 7.43
CA SER A 12 -32.12 -9.66 8.85
C SER A 12 -32.95 -10.64 9.70
N PRO A 13 -32.34 -11.33 10.68
CA PRO A 13 -33.09 -11.95 11.76
C PRO A 13 -33.15 -11.04 12.99
N ALA A 14 -34.38 -10.70 13.38
CA ALA A 14 -34.73 -10.19 14.70
C ALA A 14 -34.54 -11.29 15.77
N ARG A 15 -34.03 -10.92 16.95
CA ARG A 15 -33.87 -11.83 18.09
C ARG A 15 -34.91 -11.50 19.18
N PRO A 16 -35.70 -12.49 19.66
CA PRO A 16 -36.70 -12.31 20.71
C PRO A 16 -36.09 -12.46 22.12
N GLY A 17 -36.79 -11.88 23.10
CA GLY A 17 -36.33 -11.67 24.46
C GLY A 17 -36.44 -12.83 25.45
N ALA A 18 -36.03 -12.53 26.68
CA ALA A 18 -36.30 -13.26 27.93
C ALA A 18 -36.09 -12.26 29.08
N LYS A 19 -37.15 -11.85 29.77
CA LYS A 19 -37.76 -12.40 31.00
C LYS A 19 -37.20 -11.78 32.29
N ALA A 20 -38.09 -11.04 32.94
CA ALA A 20 -38.03 -10.61 34.33
C ALA A 20 -38.40 -11.75 35.30
N PRO A 21 -38.12 -11.55 36.60
CA PRO A 21 -39.05 -11.87 37.69
C PRO A 21 -39.37 -10.57 38.49
N ALA A 22 -40.62 -10.15 38.72
CA ALA A 22 -41.67 -10.70 39.60
C ALA A 22 -41.14 -11.00 41.02
N GLY A 23 -41.69 -10.54 42.14
CA GLY A 23 -42.80 -9.67 42.55
C GLY A 23 -42.42 -9.17 43.96
N LYS A 24 -43.21 -8.42 44.72
CA LYS A 24 -44.62 -8.61 45.07
C LYS A 24 -45.03 -7.46 45.99
N GLU A 25 -46.30 -7.09 45.88
CA GLU A 25 -47.26 -6.68 46.92
C GLU A 25 -46.88 -5.57 47.93
N ALA A 26 -47.73 -4.65 48.36
CA ALA A 26 -49.07 -4.17 48.02
C ALA A 26 -49.49 -3.26 49.20
N ALA A 27 -50.55 -2.48 48.97
CA ALA A 27 -51.44 -1.89 49.96
C ALA A 27 -51.08 -0.50 50.56
N ALA A 28 -51.84 0.47 50.05
CA ALA A 28 -52.20 1.79 50.58
C ALA A 28 -53.11 1.66 51.85
N PRO A 29 -53.85 2.68 52.38
CA PRO A 29 -53.98 4.09 51.96
C PRO A 29 -54.10 5.14 53.10
N ALA A 30 -54.20 6.43 52.70
CA ALA A 30 -54.98 7.57 53.27
C ALA A 30 -54.87 7.89 54.79
N ARG A 31 -54.93 9.14 55.29
CA ARG A 31 -55.87 10.24 54.99
C ARG A 31 -55.50 11.45 55.89
N THR A 32 -55.69 12.67 55.37
CA THR A 32 -56.19 13.89 56.03
C THR A 32 -55.63 14.36 57.39
N GLY A 33 -55.23 15.65 57.41
CA GLY A 33 -56.01 16.65 58.16
C GLY A 33 -55.32 17.42 59.28
N ALA A 34 -55.41 18.76 59.13
CA ALA A 34 -55.59 19.78 60.17
C ALA A 34 -54.42 20.17 61.12
N ARG A 35 -54.09 21.46 61.01
CA ARG A 35 -53.52 22.34 62.05
C ARG A 35 -54.51 22.42 63.23
N PRO A 36 -54.06 22.60 64.48
CA PRO A 36 -54.05 23.96 65.04
C PRO A 36 -52.91 24.24 66.05
N ALA A 37 -52.83 25.51 66.43
CA ALA A 37 -51.93 26.08 67.43
C ALA A 37 -52.28 25.63 68.86
N THR A 38 -51.27 25.56 69.75
CA THR A 38 -51.30 26.10 71.13
C THR A 38 -49.93 25.92 71.81
N GLU A 39 -49.49 26.96 72.52
CA GLU A 39 -48.48 26.89 73.58
C GLU A 39 -48.92 25.86 74.66
N PRO A 40 -47.99 25.30 75.44
CA PRO A 40 -47.81 25.87 76.79
C PRO A 40 -46.41 25.74 77.41
N ALA A 41 -46.18 26.68 78.33
CA ALA A 41 -45.58 26.51 79.68
C ALA A 41 -44.19 25.86 79.85
N THR A 42 -43.22 26.75 80.08
CA THR A 42 -42.26 26.72 81.19
C THR A 42 -42.30 25.52 82.15
N ARG A 43 -41.23 24.69 82.12
CA ARG A 43 -40.79 23.96 83.31
C ARG A 43 -39.27 23.79 83.37
N ARG A 44 -38.68 24.51 84.32
CA ARG A 44 -37.32 24.36 84.87
C ARG A 44 -36.95 22.88 85.04
N THR A 45 -35.85 22.46 84.42
CA THR A 45 -34.96 21.41 84.94
C THR A 45 -33.53 21.92 84.81
N GLY A 46 -32.81 21.90 85.93
CA GLY A 46 -31.55 22.62 86.10
C GLY A 46 -30.38 22.02 85.29
N PRO A 47 -29.39 22.85 84.92
CA PRO A 47 -28.16 22.35 84.34
C PRO A 47 -27.37 21.58 85.41
N SER A 48 -27.19 20.28 85.18
CA SER A 48 -26.24 19.46 85.90
C SER A 48 -24.82 20.02 85.69
N GLU A 49 -24.32 20.69 86.72
CA GLU A 49 -22.93 21.09 86.99
C GLU A 49 -21.98 19.88 86.99
N LYS A 50 -21.79 19.21 85.84
CA LYS A 50 -20.76 18.15 85.69
C LYS A 50 -20.03 18.14 84.34
N ASN A 51 -20.16 19.18 83.51
CA ASN A 51 -19.42 19.28 82.24
C ASN A 51 -18.46 20.49 82.12
N GLN A 52 -18.30 21.31 83.17
CA GLN A 52 -17.33 22.42 83.14
C GLN A 52 -15.86 21.97 83.28
N GLY A 53 -15.61 20.74 83.78
CA GLY A 53 -14.26 20.16 83.81
C GLY A 53 -13.77 19.62 82.46
N PHE A 54 -14.68 19.28 81.54
CA PHE A 54 -14.33 18.71 80.22
C PHE A 54 -13.96 19.80 79.21
N LEU A 55 -14.63 20.96 79.27
CA LEU A 55 -14.38 22.09 78.38
C LEU A 55 -13.06 22.81 78.65
N ARG A 56 -12.60 22.91 79.91
CA ARG A 56 -11.31 23.55 80.24
C ARG A 56 -10.09 22.67 79.96
N ARG A 57 -10.23 21.33 80.03
CA ARG A 57 -9.12 20.40 79.76
C ARG A 57 -8.95 20.09 78.27
N ASN A 58 -10.02 20.19 77.48
CA ASN A 58 -10.02 19.91 76.04
C ASN A 58 -10.13 21.18 75.17
N LEU A 59 -10.17 22.39 75.75
CA LEU A 59 -10.16 23.66 75.01
C LEU A 59 -9.03 23.75 73.97
N PRO A 60 -7.75 23.42 74.28
CA PRO A 60 -6.70 23.45 73.27
C PRO A 60 -6.93 22.42 72.16
N LEU A 61 -7.46 21.23 72.46
CA LEU A 61 -7.80 20.21 71.46
C LEU A 61 -8.98 20.64 70.56
N LEU A 62 -9.98 21.34 71.12
CA LEU A 62 -11.09 21.92 70.36
C LEU A 62 -10.63 23.08 69.47
N ILE A 63 -9.71 23.93 69.94
CA ILE A 63 -9.12 25.00 69.14
C ILE A 63 -8.28 24.42 68.00
N ILE A 64 -7.44 23.41 68.27
CA ILE A 64 -6.66 22.72 67.23
C ILE A 64 -7.61 22.04 66.24
N GLY A 65 -8.66 21.35 66.71
CA GLY A 65 -9.68 20.75 65.85
C GLY A 65 -10.39 21.78 64.98
N ALA A 66 -10.77 22.93 65.53
CA ALA A 66 -11.40 24.02 64.78
C ALA A 66 -10.45 24.63 63.74
N VAL A 67 -9.17 24.85 64.08
CA VAL A 67 -8.16 25.36 63.13
C VAL A 67 -7.92 24.35 62.00
N VAL A 68 -7.85 23.05 62.31
CA VAL A 68 -7.71 21.99 61.30
C VAL A 68 -8.93 21.94 60.38
N VAL A 69 -10.15 22.05 60.92
CA VAL A 69 -11.39 22.09 60.14
C VAL A 69 -11.43 23.35 59.25
N VAL A 70 -11.06 24.52 59.76
CA VAL A 70 -10.98 25.76 58.97
C VAL A 70 -9.90 25.63 57.88
N ALA A 71 -8.73 25.07 58.19
CA ALA A 71 -7.67 24.83 57.21
C ALA A 71 -8.11 23.85 56.11
N LEU A 72 -8.86 22.81 56.46
CA LEU A 72 -9.47 21.87 55.51
C LEU A 72 -10.52 22.57 54.63
N ILE A 73 -11.40 23.37 55.23
CA ILE A 73 -12.40 24.15 54.48
C ILE A 73 -11.70 25.10 53.51
N VAL A 74 -10.68 25.83 53.95
CA VAL A 74 -9.88 26.72 53.10
C VAL A 74 -9.20 25.92 51.99
N ALA A 75 -8.58 24.78 52.29
CA ALA A 75 -7.92 23.94 51.28
C ALA A 75 -8.91 23.41 50.21
N VAL A 76 -10.11 22.98 50.62
CA VAL A 76 -11.14 22.47 49.70
C VAL A 76 -11.80 23.59 48.88
N SER A 77 -11.99 24.77 49.47
CA SER A 77 -12.60 25.94 48.79
C SER A 77 -11.62 26.78 47.98
N TRP A 78 -10.32 26.65 48.21
CA TRP A 78 -9.28 27.37 47.48
C TRP A 78 -9.30 27.11 45.98
N TYR A 79 -9.44 25.84 45.59
CA TYR A 79 -9.45 25.42 44.19
C TYR A 79 -10.60 26.04 43.37
N PRO A 80 -11.89 25.91 43.76
CA PRO A 80 -12.99 26.53 43.03
C PRO A 80 -12.91 28.07 43.00
N VAL A 81 -12.39 28.70 44.06
CA VAL A 81 -12.18 30.16 44.10
C VAL A 81 -11.12 30.59 43.09
N ARG A 82 -9.95 29.94 43.06
CA ARG A 82 -8.91 30.24 42.05
C ARG A 82 -9.41 30.04 40.63
N ARG A 83 -10.19 28.97 40.41
CA ARG A 83 -10.83 28.72 39.11
C ARG A 83 -11.77 29.87 38.71
N ALA A 84 -12.61 30.33 39.63
CA ALA A 84 -13.53 31.44 39.38
C ALA A 84 -12.79 32.75 39.09
N ILE A 85 -11.72 33.05 39.85
CA ILE A 85 -10.87 34.23 39.63
C ILE A 85 -10.21 34.18 38.25
N ALA A 86 -9.65 33.03 37.86
CA ALA A 86 -9.02 32.87 36.56
C ALA A 86 -10.01 33.04 35.39
N LEU A 87 -11.22 32.50 35.52
CA LEU A 87 -12.30 32.74 34.53
C LEU A 87 -12.71 34.20 34.48
N GLY A 88 -12.86 34.86 35.64
CA GLY A 88 -13.17 36.28 35.72
C GLY A 88 -12.09 37.15 35.05
N HIS A 89 -10.82 36.80 35.23
CA HIS A 89 -9.71 37.46 34.54
C HIS A 89 -9.78 37.26 33.02
N LEU A 90 -10.06 36.03 32.58
CA LEU A 90 -10.24 35.73 31.16
C LEU A 90 -11.37 36.56 30.52
N ASP A 91 -12.47 36.76 31.25
CA ASP A 91 -13.62 37.56 30.80
C ASP A 91 -13.31 39.05 30.66
N THR A 92 -12.27 39.57 31.32
CA THR A 92 -11.86 40.99 31.16
C THR A 92 -11.31 41.32 29.76
N PHE A 93 -10.95 40.28 28.99
CA PHE A 93 -10.50 40.41 27.60
C PHE A 93 -11.62 40.25 26.58
N LYS A 94 -12.87 40.06 27.01
CA LYS A 94 -14.01 39.89 26.11
C LYS A 94 -14.34 41.23 25.45
N PRO A 95 -14.29 41.34 24.10
CA PRO A 95 -14.60 42.58 23.41
C PRO A 95 -16.11 42.82 23.38
N GLU A 96 -16.54 44.08 23.28
CA GLU A 96 -17.96 44.46 23.15
C GLU A 96 -18.54 44.00 21.80
N SER A 97 -17.73 43.99 20.75
CA SER A 97 -18.03 43.36 19.45
C SER A 97 -17.01 42.29 19.11
N PRO A 98 -17.40 41.17 18.47
CA PRO A 98 -16.49 40.12 18.01
C PRO A 98 -15.34 40.60 17.10
N SER A 99 -15.51 41.75 16.43
CA SER A 99 -14.52 42.39 15.56
C SER A 99 -13.44 43.19 16.29
N ASP A 100 -13.64 43.50 17.58
CA ASP A 100 -12.93 44.60 18.24
C ASP A 100 -11.76 44.13 19.11
N LEU A 101 -11.46 42.83 19.14
CA LEU A 101 -10.29 42.35 19.86
C LEU A 101 -9.03 42.82 19.13
N ALA A 102 -8.41 43.88 19.66
CA ALA A 102 -7.21 44.43 19.08
C ALA A 102 -6.05 43.41 19.14
N PRO A 103 -5.24 43.27 18.06
CA PRO A 103 -4.17 42.27 17.98
C PRO A 103 -3.20 42.27 19.16
N PHE A 104 -2.99 43.42 19.80
CA PHE A 104 -2.08 43.56 20.93
C PHE A 104 -2.59 42.92 22.24
N ARG A 105 -3.90 42.72 22.41
CA ARG A 105 -4.47 42.07 23.61
C ARG A 105 -4.59 40.55 23.48
N LEU A 106 -4.43 40.03 22.26
CA LEU A 106 -4.55 38.60 21.99
C LEU A 106 -3.52 37.74 22.75
N PRO A 107 -2.22 38.09 22.79
CA PRO A 107 -1.24 37.31 23.56
C PRO A 107 -1.56 37.25 25.06
N GLU A 108 -2.07 38.36 25.63
CA GLU A 108 -2.46 38.43 27.04
C GLU A 108 -3.67 37.55 27.34
N ALA A 109 -4.67 37.54 26.45
CA ALA A 109 -5.83 36.66 26.56
C ALA A 109 -5.44 35.18 26.46
N ILE A 110 -4.49 34.82 25.59
CA ILE A 110 -3.95 33.46 25.49
C ILE A 110 -3.19 33.09 26.78
N ALA A 111 -2.36 33.97 27.32
CA ALA A 111 -1.66 33.72 28.58
C ALA A 111 -2.63 33.55 29.76
N ALA A 112 -3.73 34.31 29.80
CA ALA A 112 -4.79 34.12 30.79
C ALA A 112 -5.50 32.76 30.63
N ALA A 113 -5.69 32.30 29.39
CA ALA A 113 -6.23 30.96 29.11
C ALA A 113 -5.28 29.85 29.57
N ASP A 114 -3.96 29.99 29.35
CA ASP A 114 -2.95 29.04 29.84
C ASP A 114 -2.94 28.98 31.37
N ALA A 115 -2.98 30.14 32.05
CA ALA A 115 -3.06 30.19 33.51
C ALA A 115 -4.32 29.49 34.05
N TYR A 116 -5.46 29.63 33.34
CA TYR A 116 -6.67 28.88 33.67
C TYR A 116 -6.48 27.36 33.47
N LEU A 117 -5.89 26.93 32.35
CA LEU A 117 -5.61 25.53 32.07
C LEU A 117 -4.70 24.88 33.11
N ASP A 118 -3.68 25.60 33.58
CA ASP A 118 -2.78 25.12 34.62
C ASP A 118 -3.51 24.93 35.96
N ILE A 119 -4.43 25.84 36.31
CA ILE A 119 -5.27 25.68 37.51
C ILE A 119 -6.16 24.44 37.41
N VAL A 120 -6.76 24.18 36.24
CA VAL A 120 -7.63 23.00 36.05
C VAL A 120 -6.89 21.74 35.62
N ALA A 121 -5.56 21.74 35.72
CA ALA A 121 -4.68 20.64 35.32
C ALA A 121 -5.01 20.10 33.91
N LYS A 122 -5.35 20.99 32.97
CA LYS A 122 -5.70 20.69 31.57
C LYS A 122 -6.83 19.67 31.41
N GLN A 123 -7.73 19.55 32.41
CA GLN A 123 -8.87 18.65 32.34
C GLN A 123 -9.88 19.12 31.28
N ARG A 124 -10.16 18.25 30.31
CA ARG A 124 -11.04 18.51 29.16
C ARG A 124 -12.41 19.05 29.56
N GLY A 125 -13.08 18.46 30.56
CA GLY A 125 -14.43 18.86 30.97
C GLY A 125 -14.51 20.29 31.52
N TRP A 126 -13.45 20.79 32.18
CA TRP A 126 -13.43 22.17 32.67
C TRP A 126 -13.21 23.17 31.54
N ALA A 127 -12.30 22.88 30.62
CA ALA A 127 -12.08 23.70 29.43
C ALA A 127 -13.33 23.74 28.53
N GLU A 128 -13.98 22.59 28.30
CA GLU A 128 -15.26 22.52 27.58
C GLU A 128 -16.34 23.36 28.25
N ASN A 129 -16.48 23.26 29.57
CA ASN A 129 -17.44 24.07 30.32
C ASN A 129 -17.14 25.57 30.22
N ALA A 130 -15.87 25.98 30.24
CA ALA A 130 -15.48 27.38 30.03
C ALA A 130 -15.90 27.88 28.63
N VAL A 131 -15.72 27.04 27.60
CA VAL A 131 -16.14 27.34 26.22
C VAL A 131 -17.67 27.39 26.10
N TYR A 132 -18.39 26.41 26.65
CA TYR A 132 -19.86 26.36 26.62
C TYR A 132 -20.51 27.49 27.43
N THR A 133 -19.84 27.98 28.47
CA THR A 133 -20.29 29.13 29.27
C THR A 133 -19.74 30.46 28.76
N ASP A 134 -19.17 30.47 27.55
CA ASP A 134 -18.72 31.66 26.82
C ASP A 134 -17.74 32.56 27.59
N ARG A 135 -16.72 31.92 28.18
CA ARG A 135 -15.68 32.60 28.96
C ARG A 135 -14.53 33.09 28.08
N GLY A 136 -14.20 34.37 28.21
CA GLY A 136 -13.15 35.04 27.43
C GLY A 136 -13.47 35.32 25.97
N PRO A 137 -12.53 35.91 25.22
CA PRO A 137 -12.64 36.09 23.77
C PRO A 137 -12.56 34.77 23.01
N ILE A 138 -13.04 34.75 21.76
CA ILE A 138 -13.15 33.53 20.93
C ILE A 138 -11.79 32.88 20.70
N GLU A 139 -10.75 33.68 20.50
CA GLU A 139 -9.39 33.20 20.24
C GLU A 139 -8.83 32.46 21.46
N ALA A 140 -9.15 32.92 22.68
CA ALA A 140 -8.83 32.21 23.90
C ALA A 140 -9.65 30.92 24.05
N GLN A 141 -10.95 30.94 23.71
CA GLN A 141 -11.80 29.73 23.71
C GLN A 141 -11.29 28.67 22.71
N LEU A 142 -10.82 29.10 21.54
CA LEU A 142 -10.18 28.25 20.53
C LEU A 142 -8.89 27.64 21.08
N HIS A 143 -8.04 28.45 21.71
CA HIS A 143 -6.81 27.99 22.35
C HIS A 143 -7.09 26.94 23.44
N LEU A 144 -8.04 27.22 24.35
CA LEU A 144 -8.48 26.29 25.39
C LEU A 144 -8.89 24.95 24.79
N SER A 145 -9.76 24.97 23.77
CA SER A 145 -10.25 23.77 23.09
C SER A 145 -9.13 22.99 22.40
N LYS A 146 -8.17 23.69 21.78
CA LYS A 146 -7.05 23.09 21.06
C LYS A 146 -6.08 22.39 22.01
N VAL A 147 -5.71 23.04 23.12
CA VAL A 147 -4.75 22.49 24.09
C VAL A 147 -5.27 21.21 24.75
N VAL A 148 -6.58 21.14 25.05
CA VAL A 148 -7.18 19.93 25.65
C VAL A 148 -7.66 18.91 24.62
N GLY A 149 -7.54 19.19 23.33
CA GLY A 149 -8.00 18.33 22.24
C GLY A 149 -9.52 18.09 22.26
N SER A 150 -10.32 19.12 22.57
CA SER A 150 -11.78 19.00 22.62
C SER A 150 -12.43 19.21 21.25
N VAL A 151 -12.88 18.12 20.63
CA VAL A 151 -13.72 18.18 19.42
C VAL A 151 -15.08 18.83 19.73
N GLY A 152 -15.70 18.50 20.86
CA GLY A 152 -17.00 19.05 21.24
C GLY A 152 -16.99 20.57 21.47
N GLY A 153 -15.91 21.10 22.06
CA GLY A 153 -15.70 22.54 22.22
C GLY A 153 -15.49 23.22 20.87
N MET A 154 -14.66 22.63 19.99
CA MET A 154 -14.44 23.15 18.63
C MET A 154 -15.72 23.18 17.80
N VAL A 155 -16.54 22.12 17.84
CA VAL A 155 -17.81 22.08 17.11
C VAL A 155 -18.77 23.15 17.59
N PHE A 156 -18.88 23.34 18.91
CA PHE A 156 -19.67 24.41 19.48
C PHE A 156 -19.19 25.79 19.04
N LEU A 157 -17.88 26.03 19.01
CA LEU A 157 -17.32 27.26 18.48
C LEU A 157 -17.65 27.42 16.99
N CYS A 158 -17.50 26.39 16.16
CA CYS A 158 -17.88 26.45 14.74
C CYS A 158 -19.34 26.80 14.50
N GLU A 159 -20.27 26.41 15.39
CA GLU A 159 -21.71 26.65 15.25
C GLU A 159 -22.20 27.93 15.95
N LYS A 160 -21.33 28.59 16.72
CA LYS A 160 -21.71 29.76 17.51
C LYS A 160 -22.24 30.91 16.62
N PRO A 161 -23.41 31.49 16.95
CA PRO A 161 -23.93 32.65 16.23
C PRO A 161 -23.06 33.89 16.51
N GLY A 162 -23.02 34.83 15.55
CA GLY A 162 -22.30 36.10 15.69
C GLY A 162 -20.78 36.03 15.56
N LEU A 163 -20.20 34.86 15.24
CA LEU A 163 -18.78 34.79 14.91
C LEU A 163 -18.46 35.51 13.62
N THR A 164 -17.34 36.24 13.61
CA THR A 164 -16.76 36.73 12.36
C THR A 164 -16.34 35.55 11.48
N LEU A 165 -16.25 35.79 10.18
CA LEU A 165 -15.80 34.78 9.22
C LEU A 165 -14.41 34.23 9.58
N ASN A 166 -13.46 35.10 9.92
CA ASN A 166 -12.09 34.71 10.27
C ASN A 166 -12.07 33.82 11.52
N GLN A 167 -12.87 34.14 12.54
CA GLN A 167 -13.00 33.31 13.74
C GLN A 167 -13.60 31.94 13.39
N ARG A 168 -14.58 31.88 12.49
CA ARG A 168 -15.16 30.60 12.06
C ARG A 168 -14.17 29.75 11.24
N VAL A 169 -13.39 30.37 10.36
CA VAL A 169 -12.31 29.70 9.63
C VAL A 169 -11.26 29.16 10.62
N ALA A 170 -10.86 29.95 11.62
CA ALA A 170 -9.93 29.53 12.66
C ALA A 170 -10.50 28.36 13.48
N ALA A 171 -11.79 28.39 13.81
CA ALA A 171 -12.48 27.29 14.50
C ALA A 171 -12.50 26.00 13.69
N LEU A 172 -12.83 26.07 12.40
CA LEU A 172 -12.81 24.90 11.51
C LEU A 172 -11.39 24.36 11.31
N THR A 173 -10.41 25.24 11.19
CA THR A 173 -9.00 24.85 11.08
C THR A 173 -8.53 24.14 12.35
N GLY A 174 -8.83 24.71 13.53
CA GLY A 174 -8.55 24.08 14.82
C GLY A 174 -9.28 22.75 15.01
N LEU A 175 -10.52 22.64 14.53
CA LEU A 175 -11.27 21.38 14.53
C LEU A 175 -10.55 20.32 13.69
N ALA A 176 -10.09 20.64 12.48
CA ALA A 176 -9.36 19.71 11.63
C ALA A 176 -8.01 19.27 12.25
N GLU A 177 -7.36 20.15 13.01
CA GLU A 177 -6.11 19.82 13.74
C GLU A 177 -6.35 18.89 14.92
N VAL A 178 -7.42 19.13 15.69
CA VAL A 178 -7.74 18.37 16.91
C VAL A 178 -8.40 17.02 16.59
N TYR A 179 -9.10 16.91 15.46
CA TYR A 179 -9.81 15.68 15.09
C TYR A 179 -8.85 14.52 14.83
N GLN A 180 -9.03 13.43 15.58
CA GLN A 180 -8.31 12.18 15.42
C GLN A 180 -9.26 11.10 14.90
N SER A 181 -9.09 10.71 13.63
CA SER A 181 -9.83 9.60 13.03
C SER A 181 -9.69 8.33 13.88
N GLY A 182 -10.76 7.55 14.00
CA GLY A 182 -10.87 6.40 14.90
C GLY A 182 -11.26 6.78 16.33
N LYS A 183 -10.70 7.87 16.88
CA LYS A 183 -10.98 8.30 18.25
C LYS A 183 -12.22 9.17 18.36
N ASN A 184 -12.44 10.03 17.36
CA ASN A 184 -13.51 11.03 17.33
C ASN A 184 -14.65 10.70 16.35
N ASP A 185 -14.70 9.48 15.82
CA ASP A 185 -15.68 9.11 14.77
C ASP A 185 -17.13 9.18 15.25
N ARG A 186 -17.35 9.04 16.56
CA ARG A 186 -18.68 9.17 17.20
C ARG A 186 -19.03 10.60 17.59
N ASP A 187 -18.07 11.52 17.58
CA ASP A 187 -18.33 12.91 17.94
C ASP A 187 -19.24 13.55 16.89
N ARG A 188 -19.98 14.59 17.24
CA ARG A 188 -20.76 15.33 16.24
C ARG A 188 -19.82 16.25 15.43
N LEU A 189 -20.07 16.40 14.13
CA LEU A 189 -19.48 17.45 13.30
C LEU A 189 -20.45 18.63 13.15
N PRO A 190 -19.97 19.83 12.74
CA PRO A 190 -20.86 20.97 12.50
C PRO A 190 -21.95 20.64 11.48
N GLY A 191 -23.21 20.98 11.79
CA GLY A 191 -24.36 20.61 10.95
C GLY A 191 -24.38 21.24 9.55
N SER A 192 -23.68 22.37 9.38
CA SER A 192 -23.59 23.10 8.10
C SER A 192 -22.30 22.81 7.32
N LEU A 193 -21.48 21.85 7.76
CA LEU A 193 -20.14 21.62 7.22
C LEU A 193 -20.14 21.34 5.71
N GLU A 194 -21.06 20.51 5.23
CA GLU A 194 -21.18 20.17 3.81
C GLU A 194 -21.58 21.40 2.98
N ASN A 195 -22.56 22.17 3.45
CA ASN A 195 -23.00 23.40 2.77
C ASN A 195 -21.90 24.46 2.73
N TRP A 196 -21.06 24.53 3.76
CA TRP A 196 -19.89 25.43 3.81
C TRP A 196 -18.81 24.98 2.81
N ALA A 197 -18.57 23.68 2.70
CA ALA A 197 -17.64 23.12 1.72
C ALA A 197 -18.10 23.40 0.27
N GLU A 198 -19.38 23.17 -0.02
CA GLU A 198 -19.96 23.44 -1.36
C GLU A 198 -20.12 24.94 -1.65
N GLY A 199 -20.18 25.77 -0.61
CA GLY A 199 -20.44 27.21 -0.72
C GLY A 199 -21.89 27.56 -1.01
N THR A 200 -22.84 26.68 -0.67
CA THR A 200 -24.29 26.84 -0.93
C THR A 200 -25.03 27.56 0.20
N ALA A 201 -24.54 27.49 1.44
CA ALA A 201 -25.11 28.21 2.59
C ALA A 201 -23.98 28.82 3.46
N LEU A 202 -23.29 29.81 2.90
CA LEU A 202 -22.19 30.49 3.59
C LEU A 202 -22.71 31.38 4.73
N PRO A 203 -21.93 31.56 5.81
CA PRO A 203 -22.29 32.47 6.90
C PRO A 203 -22.40 33.93 6.45
N GLU A 204 -23.14 34.74 7.21
CA GLU A 204 -23.20 36.19 7.02
C GLU A 204 -21.79 36.81 7.01
N GLY A 205 -21.55 37.74 6.07
CA GLY A 205 -20.22 38.33 5.84
C GLY A 205 -19.34 37.56 4.84
N ALA A 206 -19.76 36.39 4.36
CA ALA A 206 -19.07 35.64 3.31
C ALA A 206 -19.47 36.04 1.88
N ALA A 207 -20.09 37.22 1.70
CA ALA A 207 -20.53 37.72 0.39
C ALA A 207 -19.35 37.96 -0.56
N GLU A 208 -18.16 38.23 -0.01
CA GLU A 208 -16.94 38.33 -0.80
C GLU A 208 -16.45 36.94 -1.25
N PRO A 209 -16.09 36.76 -2.54
CA PRO A 209 -15.63 35.46 -3.05
C PRO A 209 -14.45 34.87 -2.29
N ALA A 210 -13.50 35.70 -1.84
CA ALA A 210 -12.33 35.25 -1.09
C ALA A 210 -12.70 34.69 0.30
N ALA A 211 -13.61 35.38 1.01
CA ALA A 211 -14.15 34.96 2.28
C ALA A 211 -14.89 33.61 2.18
N GLY A 212 -15.75 33.49 1.16
CA GLY A 212 -16.45 32.24 0.88
C GLY A 212 -15.52 31.07 0.54
N ARG A 213 -14.37 31.30 -0.08
CA ARG A 213 -13.36 30.26 -0.36
C ARG A 213 -12.64 29.80 0.89
N ALA A 214 -12.28 30.71 1.79
CA ALA A 214 -11.55 30.36 3.02
C ALA A 214 -12.37 29.43 3.93
N ILE A 215 -13.68 29.69 4.06
CA ILE A 215 -14.59 28.79 4.79
C ILE A 215 -14.72 27.43 4.11
N SER A 216 -14.90 27.40 2.78
CA SER A 216 -14.98 26.14 2.05
C SER A 216 -13.71 25.31 2.22
N ALA A 217 -12.53 25.94 2.15
CA ALA A 217 -11.25 25.29 2.36
C ALA A 217 -11.15 24.60 3.74
N ALA A 218 -11.50 25.35 4.79
CA ALA A 218 -11.45 24.84 6.16
C ALA A 218 -12.49 23.72 6.37
N ALA A 219 -13.68 23.85 5.78
CA ALA A 219 -14.71 22.82 5.83
C ALA A 219 -14.28 21.53 5.11
N ILE A 220 -13.70 21.64 3.91
CA ILE A 220 -13.11 20.52 3.16
C ILE A 220 -12.04 19.80 4.00
N ALA A 221 -11.18 20.56 4.68
CA ALA A 221 -10.13 19.98 5.53
C ALA A 221 -10.71 19.15 6.69
N VAL A 222 -11.78 19.62 7.34
CA VAL A 222 -12.49 18.86 8.39
C VAL A 222 -13.14 17.60 7.79
N ILE A 223 -13.83 17.71 6.65
CA ILE A 223 -14.48 16.57 5.97
C ILE A 223 -13.45 15.50 5.63
N ALA A 224 -12.33 15.89 5.03
CA ALA A 224 -11.26 14.99 4.65
C ALA A 224 -10.63 14.30 5.88
N LYS A 225 -10.40 15.05 6.95
CA LYS A 225 -9.83 14.53 8.19
C LYS A 225 -10.78 13.58 8.93
N ALA A 226 -12.08 13.90 8.92
CA ALA A 226 -13.09 13.08 9.56
C ALA A 226 -13.39 11.79 8.79
N ASN A 227 -13.23 11.83 7.47
CA ASN A 227 -13.45 10.72 6.54
C ASN A 227 -14.71 9.88 6.88
N ARG A 228 -15.84 10.55 7.06
CA ARG A 228 -17.11 9.88 7.30
C ARG A 228 -17.69 9.30 6.02
N GLU A 229 -18.65 8.40 6.18
CA GLU A 229 -19.44 7.87 5.07
C GLU A 229 -19.97 9.03 4.20
N GLY A 230 -19.73 8.96 2.89
CA GLY A 230 -20.12 10.00 1.94
C GLY A 230 -19.09 11.11 1.71
N ALA A 231 -18.06 11.27 2.55
CA ALA A 231 -17.05 12.34 2.40
C ALA A 231 -16.36 12.29 1.02
N VAL A 232 -15.87 11.12 0.60
CA VAL A 232 -15.27 10.92 -0.72
C VAL A 232 -16.23 11.29 -1.85
N ARG A 233 -17.49 10.87 -1.74
CA ARG A 233 -18.52 11.13 -2.75
C ARG A 233 -18.83 12.62 -2.85
N LEU A 234 -18.90 13.31 -1.72
CA LEU A 234 -19.12 14.76 -1.65
C LEU A 234 -17.97 15.50 -2.32
N LEU A 235 -16.72 15.23 -1.92
CA LEU A 235 -15.54 15.87 -2.49
C LEU A 235 -15.40 15.62 -3.99
N ALA A 236 -15.60 14.37 -4.43
CA ALA A 236 -15.59 14.05 -5.86
C ALA A 236 -16.75 14.73 -6.61
N GLY A 237 -17.94 14.79 -6.01
CA GLY A 237 -19.11 15.48 -6.56
C GLY A 237 -18.88 16.98 -6.74
N MET A 238 -18.20 17.63 -5.79
CA MET A 238 -17.82 19.04 -5.88
C MET A 238 -16.93 19.29 -7.10
N VAL A 239 -15.92 18.45 -7.31
CA VAL A 239 -15.00 18.59 -8.44
C VAL A 239 -15.69 18.28 -9.77
N ALA A 240 -16.57 17.28 -9.82
CA ALA A 240 -17.27 16.89 -11.03
C ALA A 240 -18.33 17.91 -11.49
N LYS A 241 -18.83 18.77 -10.59
CA LYS A 241 -19.89 19.73 -10.90
C LYS A 241 -19.39 20.83 -11.85
N PRO A 242 -20.06 21.06 -12.99
CA PRO A 242 -19.71 22.15 -13.89
C PRO A 242 -19.83 23.52 -13.19
N GLY A 243 -18.85 24.40 -13.42
CA GLY A 243 -18.85 25.75 -12.85
C GLY A 243 -18.42 25.85 -11.38
N THR A 244 -17.93 24.76 -10.78
CA THR A 244 -17.29 24.84 -9.45
C THR A 244 -16.10 25.79 -9.49
N ASP A 245 -15.93 26.60 -8.44
CA ASP A 245 -14.78 27.49 -8.28
C ASP A 245 -13.46 26.68 -8.34
N PRO A 246 -12.49 27.05 -9.20
CA PRO A 246 -11.28 26.25 -9.40
C PRO A 246 -10.45 26.01 -8.13
N LEU A 247 -10.43 26.97 -7.20
CA LEU A 247 -9.68 26.82 -5.94
C LEU A 247 -10.39 25.86 -4.99
N ARG A 248 -11.73 25.86 -4.96
CA ARG A 248 -12.49 24.85 -4.21
C ARG A 248 -12.31 23.46 -4.79
N ALA A 249 -12.30 23.34 -6.13
CA ALA A 249 -12.04 22.07 -6.79
C ALA A 249 -10.64 21.55 -6.47
N ASP A 250 -9.61 22.40 -6.52
CA ASP A 250 -8.24 22.02 -6.15
C ASP A 250 -8.10 21.61 -4.68
N GLN A 251 -8.78 22.30 -3.77
CA GLN A 251 -8.83 21.92 -2.36
C GLN A 251 -9.50 20.56 -2.14
N ALA A 252 -10.61 20.28 -2.85
CA ALA A 252 -11.27 18.99 -2.80
C ALA A 252 -10.40 17.86 -3.38
N LEU A 253 -9.66 18.12 -4.47
CA LEU A 253 -8.69 17.18 -5.04
C LEU A 253 -7.53 16.91 -4.08
N THR A 254 -6.99 17.95 -3.44
CA THR A 254 -5.95 17.85 -2.41
C THR A 254 -6.41 17.04 -1.21
N ALA A 255 -7.67 17.24 -0.78
CA ALA A 255 -8.30 16.43 0.26
C ALA A 255 -8.42 14.96 -0.15
N LEU A 256 -8.89 14.67 -1.36
CA LEU A 256 -8.95 13.30 -1.90
C LEU A 256 -7.57 12.64 -1.96
N ALA A 257 -6.54 13.39 -2.37
CA ALA A 257 -5.16 12.90 -2.41
C ALA A 257 -4.65 12.51 -1.01
N LYS A 258 -4.96 13.34 0.00
CA LYS A 258 -4.61 13.04 1.40
C LYS A 258 -5.35 11.82 1.93
N MET A 259 -6.65 11.68 1.65
CA MET A 259 -7.44 10.52 2.04
C MET A 259 -6.91 9.23 1.39
N ALA A 260 -6.53 9.30 0.10
CA ALA A 260 -5.88 8.19 -0.58
C ALA A 260 -4.56 7.82 0.09
N ALA A 261 -3.71 8.82 0.42
CA ALA A 261 -2.44 8.61 1.12
C ALA A 261 -2.60 8.01 2.52
N ASP A 262 -3.69 8.31 3.22
CA ASP A 262 -4.06 7.71 4.50
C ASP A 262 -4.64 6.27 4.33
N GLY A 263 -4.71 5.77 3.10
CA GLY A 263 -5.07 4.39 2.77
C GLY A 263 -6.52 4.18 2.30
N ASP A 264 -7.29 5.25 2.09
CA ASP A 264 -8.67 5.16 1.61
C ASP A 264 -8.72 4.80 0.12
N ILE A 265 -9.04 3.53 -0.14
CA ILE A 265 -9.16 2.97 -1.49
C ILE A 265 -10.30 3.65 -2.27
N THR A 266 -11.38 4.06 -1.60
CA THR A 266 -12.53 4.68 -2.26
C THR A 266 -12.20 6.07 -2.77
N ALA A 267 -11.38 6.84 -2.04
CA ALA A 267 -10.88 8.15 -2.46
C ALA A 267 -10.11 8.04 -3.78
N LEU A 268 -9.21 7.05 -3.87
CA LEU A 268 -8.43 6.82 -5.08
C LEU A 268 -9.30 6.34 -6.25
N GLY A 269 -10.27 5.44 -5.99
CA GLY A 269 -11.23 5.00 -7.00
C GLY A 269 -12.08 6.14 -7.56
N SER A 270 -12.57 7.04 -6.70
CA SER A 270 -13.31 8.24 -7.13
C SER A 270 -12.44 9.21 -7.93
N ALA A 271 -11.19 9.42 -7.52
CA ALA A 271 -10.24 10.25 -8.27
C ALA A 271 -9.95 9.70 -9.68
N ILE A 272 -9.79 8.38 -9.82
CA ILE A 272 -9.66 7.74 -11.13
C ILE A 272 -10.95 7.92 -11.96
N GLY A 273 -12.11 7.85 -11.32
CA GLY A 273 -13.40 8.14 -11.96
C GLY A 273 -13.49 9.56 -12.52
N LEU A 274 -12.94 10.56 -11.81
CA LEU A 274 -12.94 11.96 -12.25
C LEU A 274 -12.14 12.20 -13.54
N LEU A 275 -11.15 11.35 -13.84
CA LEU A 275 -10.41 11.41 -15.10
C LEU A 275 -11.33 11.25 -16.32
N ALA A 276 -12.43 10.50 -16.20
CA ALA A 276 -13.37 10.29 -17.30
C ALA A 276 -14.21 11.53 -17.64
N GLY A 277 -14.33 12.48 -16.71
CA GLY A 277 -15.24 13.61 -16.83
C GLY A 277 -14.57 14.91 -17.27
N THR A 278 -15.34 15.99 -17.15
CA THR A 278 -14.91 17.38 -17.33
C THR A 278 -13.83 17.80 -16.34
N ALA A 279 -13.72 17.11 -15.21
CA ALA A 279 -12.72 17.34 -14.17
C ALA A 279 -11.34 16.74 -14.49
N GLY A 280 -11.19 15.98 -15.58
CA GLY A 280 -9.94 15.25 -15.86
C GLY A 280 -8.70 16.16 -15.91
N ASP A 281 -8.83 17.36 -16.47
CA ASP A 281 -7.70 18.29 -16.58
C ASP A 281 -7.31 18.89 -15.22
N LEU A 282 -8.28 19.07 -14.31
CA LEU A 282 -8.03 19.50 -12.93
C LEU A 282 -7.31 18.40 -12.15
N VAL A 283 -7.68 17.13 -12.36
CA VAL A 283 -6.98 15.99 -11.76
C VAL A 283 -5.52 15.94 -12.24
N LEU A 284 -5.28 16.14 -13.54
CA LEU A 284 -3.93 16.19 -14.11
C LEU A 284 -3.10 17.36 -13.57
N ALA A 285 -3.75 18.49 -13.28
CA ALA A 285 -3.09 19.66 -12.70
C ALA A 285 -2.75 19.49 -11.20
N ASN A 286 -3.32 18.48 -10.51
CA ASN A 286 -3.06 18.23 -9.10
C ASN A 286 -1.96 17.16 -8.91
N PRO A 287 -0.71 17.55 -8.58
CA PRO A 287 0.42 16.62 -8.53
C PRO A 287 0.28 15.58 -7.41
N GLN A 288 -0.26 15.97 -6.25
CA GLN A 288 -0.43 15.06 -5.12
C GLN A 288 -1.38 13.91 -5.45
N LEU A 289 -2.48 14.19 -6.15
CA LEU A 289 -3.42 13.17 -6.59
C LEU A 289 -2.85 12.30 -7.71
N CYS A 290 -2.12 12.90 -8.66
CA CYS A 290 -1.39 12.15 -9.67
C CYS A 290 -0.40 11.16 -9.02
N ASP A 291 0.34 11.60 -8.01
CA ASP A 291 1.29 10.74 -7.28
C ASP A 291 0.58 9.65 -6.48
N ALA A 292 -0.58 9.94 -5.88
CA ALA A 292 -1.41 8.91 -5.25
C ALA A 292 -1.84 7.83 -6.26
N ILE A 293 -2.30 8.23 -7.46
CA ILE A 293 -2.68 7.28 -8.52
C ILE A 293 -1.48 6.43 -8.97
N ARG A 294 -0.31 7.06 -9.19
CA ARG A 294 0.92 6.36 -9.63
C ARG A 294 1.43 5.35 -8.60
N ASN A 295 1.35 5.68 -7.32
CA ASN A 295 2.07 4.94 -6.29
C ASN A 295 1.17 4.02 -5.45
N GLN A 296 -0.13 4.28 -5.39
CA GLN A 296 -1.05 3.64 -4.45
C GLN A 296 -2.20 2.89 -5.11
N SER A 297 -2.23 2.82 -6.45
CA SER A 297 -3.22 2.03 -7.17
C SER A 297 -3.11 0.53 -6.81
N ARG A 298 -4.27 -0.14 -6.74
CA ARG A 298 -4.44 -1.52 -6.29
C ARG A 298 -5.27 -2.33 -7.31
N PRO A 299 -5.35 -3.67 -7.20
CA PRO A 299 -6.10 -4.49 -8.15
C PRO A 299 -7.58 -4.10 -8.30
N SER A 300 -8.21 -3.53 -7.27
CA SER A 300 -9.57 -2.97 -7.34
C SER A 300 -9.72 -1.84 -8.37
N HIS A 301 -8.63 -1.16 -8.71
CA HIS A 301 -8.59 -0.04 -9.67
C HIS A 301 -8.22 -0.48 -11.08
N LEU A 302 -7.94 -1.77 -11.30
CA LEU A 302 -7.48 -2.27 -12.59
C LEU A 302 -8.48 -1.94 -13.72
N LYS A 303 -9.75 -2.30 -13.54
CA LYS A 303 -10.80 -2.04 -14.54
C LYS A 303 -10.95 -0.55 -14.87
N PRO A 304 -11.17 0.37 -13.91
CA PRO A 304 -11.34 1.78 -14.23
C PRO A 304 -10.08 2.39 -14.87
N LEU A 305 -8.87 1.95 -14.51
CA LEU A 305 -7.63 2.40 -15.16
C LEU A 305 -7.54 1.91 -16.62
N ILE A 306 -7.90 0.65 -16.91
CA ILE A 306 -7.94 0.13 -18.28
C ILE A 306 -8.94 0.93 -19.14
N GLU A 307 -10.11 1.27 -18.60
CA GLU A 307 -11.10 2.08 -19.30
C GLU A 307 -10.58 3.48 -19.67
N ARG A 308 -9.61 4.03 -18.90
CA ARG A 308 -8.98 5.33 -19.21
C ARG A 308 -7.96 5.27 -20.34
N LEU A 309 -7.52 4.07 -20.75
CA LEU A 309 -6.62 3.94 -21.90
C LEU A 309 -7.28 4.36 -23.21
N GLY A 310 -8.62 4.35 -23.29
CA GLY A 310 -9.38 4.83 -24.44
C GLY A 310 -9.58 6.35 -24.51
N ASP A 311 -9.10 7.13 -23.53
CA ASP A 311 -9.29 8.59 -23.52
C ASP A 311 -8.49 9.27 -24.65
N GLN A 312 -9.02 10.35 -25.22
CA GLN A 312 -8.36 11.11 -26.29
C GLN A 312 -7.16 11.91 -25.76
N ARG A 313 -7.16 12.26 -24.47
CA ARG A 313 -6.11 13.07 -23.85
C ARG A 313 -4.90 12.22 -23.44
N PRO A 314 -3.68 12.48 -23.96
CA PRO A 314 -2.48 11.70 -23.65
C PRO A 314 -2.11 11.75 -22.16
N GLY A 315 -2.30 12.88 -21.50
CA GLY A 315 -2.01 13.01 -20.06
C GLY A 315 -2.82 12.04 -19.19
N ILE A 316 -4.10 11.81 -19.54
CA ILE A 316 -4.96 10.86 -18.83
C ILE A 316 -4.53 9.43 -19.09
N ARG A 317 -4.25 9.09 -20.36
CA ARG A 317 -3.74 7.77 -20.71
C ARG A 317 -2.41 7.47 -20.01
N GLY A 318 -1.49 8.42 -20.01
CA GLY A 318 -0.20 8.31 -19.34
C GLY A 318 -0.34 8.13 -17.83
N LEU A 319 -1.22 8.90 -17.18
CA LEU A 319 -1.50 8.72 -15.75
C LEU A 319 -2.16 7.36 -15.45
N ALA A 320 -3.08 6.91 -16.30
CA ALA A 320 -3.72 5.61 -16.16
C ALA A 320 -2.70 4.46 -16.29
N LEU A 321 -1.81 4.51 -17.29
CA LEU A 321 -0.72 3.55 -17.44
C LEU A 321 0.24 3.59 -16.26
N ALA A 322 0.60 4.77 -15.77
CA ALA A 322 1.44 4.90 -14.59
C ALA A 322 0.77 4.30 -13.34
N GLY A 323 -0.56 4.44 -13.18
CA GLY A 323 -1.34 3.77 -12.14
C GLY A 323 -1.40 2.25 -12.30
N LEU A 324 -1.45 1.73 -13.54
CA LEU A 324 -1.29 0.30 -13.81
C LEU A 324 0.12 -0.22 -13.47
N GLY A 325 1.12 0.66 -13.52
CA GLY A 325 2.49 0.40 -13.08
C GLY A 325 2.72 0.49 -11.57
N ALA A 326 1.71 0.84 -10.76
CA ALA A 326 1.88 1.05 -9.32
C ALA A 326 2.38 -0.20 -8.58
N PRO A 327 3.24 -0.09 -7.56
CA PRO A 327 3.82 -1.25 -6.85
C PRO A 327 2.80 -2.21 -6.24
N GLY A 328 1.61 -1.70 -5.85
CA GLY A 328 0.52 -2.51 -5.31
C GLY A 328 -0.36 -3.19 -6.37
N MET A 329 -0.12 -2.93 -7.66
CA MET A 329 -0.90 -3.48 -8.76
C MET A 329 -0.42 -4.89 -9.11
N ALA A 330 -1.34 -5.83 -9.24
CA ALA A 330 -1.02 -7.19 -9.66
C ALA A 330 -2.23 -7.84 -10.34
N LEU A 331 -1.94 -8.73 -11.29
CA LEU A 331 -2.87 -9.73 -11.79
C LEU A 331 -2.63 -11.05 -11.04
N GLY A 332 -3.64 -11.91 -10.96
CA GLY A 332 -3.50 -13.25 -10.40
C GLY A 332 -2.62 -14.16 -11.28
N GLU A 333 -2.49 -15.41 -10.85
CA GLU A 333 -1.71 -16.47 -11.54
C GLU A 333 -2.62 -17.55 -12.17
N SER A 334 -3.93 -17.30 -12.22
CA SER A 334 -4.88 -18.23 -12.85
C SER A 334 -4.69 -18.27 -14.38
N PRO A 335 -5.11 -19.36 -15.07
CA PRO A 335 -5.09 -19.40 -16.53
C PRO A 335 -5.82 -18.22 -17.19
N ASP A 336 -6.95 -17.79 -16.61
CA ASP A 336 -7.70 -16.61 -17.07
C ASP A 336 -6.88 -15.32 -16.93
N ASP A 337 -6.12 -15.17 -15.83
CA ASP A 337 -5.25 -14.01 -15.64
C ASP A 337 -4.04 -14.05 -16.59
N GLN A 338 -3.55 -15.23 -16.96
CA GLN A 338 -2.52 -15.36 -18.01
C GLN A 338 -3.05 -14.91 -19.38
N ALA A 339 -4.27 -15.30 -19.74
CA ALA A 339 -4.92 -14.80 -20.94
C ALA A 339 -5.08 -13.27 -20.89
N LYS A 340 -5.55 -12.72 -19.76
CA LYS A 340 -5.62 -11.26 -19.57
C LYS A 340 -4.27 -10.56 -19.70
N ARG A 341 -3.18 -11.12 -19.17
CA ARG A 341 -1.81 -10.55 -19.31
C ARG A 341 -1.40 -10.48 -20.79
N ARG A 342 -1.75 -11.50 -21.57
CA ARG A 342 -1.50 -11.52 -23.02
C ARG A 342 -2.33 -10.45 -23.73
N ASP A 343 -3.64 -10.44 -23.53
CA ASP A 343 -4.56 -9.54 -24.24
C ASP A 343 -4.32 -8.07 -23.88
N LEU A 344 -4.19 -7.78 -22.58
CA LEU A 344 -3.85 -6.45 -22.08
C LEU A 344 -2.45 -6.02 -22.55
N GLY A 345 -1.50 -6.97 -22.58
CA GLY A 345 -0.16 -6.72 -23.11
C GLY A 345 -0.15 -6.38 -24.60
N GLN A 346 -0.97 -7.03 -25.41
CA GLN A 346 -1.12 -6.67 -26.82
C GLN A 346 -1.74 -5.27 -26.97
N SER A 347 -2.77 -4.96 -26.20
CA SER A 347 -3.44 -3.65 -26.22
C SER A 347 -2.50 -2.51 -25.79
N ILE A 348 -1.74 -2.69 -24.71
CA ILE A 348 -0.75 -1.71 -24.25
C ILE A 348 0.44 -1.67 -25.22
N GLY A 349 0.86 -2.81 -25.77
CA GLY A 349 1.94 -2.92 -26.74
C GLY A 349 1.74 -2.07 -27.99
N GLN A 350 0.49 -1.91 -28.47
CA GLN A 350 0.16 -1.00 -29.58
C GLN A 350 0.48 0.47 -29.31
N ARG A 351 0.68 0.85 -28.05
CA ARG A 351 1.00 2.22 -27.61
C ARG A 351 2.49 2.41 -27.31
N ILE A 352 3.25 1.31 -27.33
CA ILE A 352 4.69 1.33 -27.10
C ILE A 352 5.36 1.59 -28.45
N THR A 353 5.43 2.87 -28.81
CA THR A 353 6.07 3.35 -30.04
C THR A 353 7.07 4.45 -29.72
N VAL A 354 8.02 4.69 -30.63
CA VAL A 354 9.04 5.74 -30.46
C VAL A 354 8.46 7.15 -30.50
N ASP A 355 7.29 7.32 -31.13
CA ASP A 355 6.59 8.60 -31.28
C ASP A 355 5.56 8.87 -30.16
N ALA A 356 5.40 7.95 -29.22
CA ALA A 356 4.48 8.12 -28.11
C ALA A 356 4.94 9.24 -27.15
N ASP A 357 3.97 9.88 -26.49
CA ASP A 357 4.28 10.84 -25.43
C ASP A 357 5.14 10.18 -24.34
N LYS A 358 6.13 10.90 -23.81
CA LYS A 358 7.11 10.33 -22.85
C LYS A 358 6.46 9.82 -21.57
N ALA A 359 5.42 10.49 -21.07
CA ALA A 359 4.69 10.05 -19.89
C ALA A 359 3.84 8.81 -20.19
N GLU A 360 3.20 8.77 -21.37
CA GLU A 360 2.48 7.58 -21.86
C GLU A 360 3.43 6.37 -21.99
N LEU A 361 4.59 6.56 -22.61
CA LEU A 361 5.58 5.51 -22.83
C LEU A 361 6.19 4.99 -21.52
N SER A 362 6.62 5.88 -20.63
CA SER A 362 7.16 5.49 -19.31
C SER A 362 6.12 4.75 -18.48
N GLY A 363 4.86 5.24 -18.48
CA GLY A 363 3.74 4.57 -17.83
C GLY A 363 3.50 3.18 -18.40
N ALA A 364 3.49 3.03 -19.73
CA ALA A 364 3.29 1.74 -20.39
C ALA A 364 4.36 0.72 -20.00
N LEU A 365 5.64 1.12 -20.02
CA LEU A 365 6.75 0.23 -19.67
C LEU A 365 6.71 -0.19 -18.19
N LYS A 366 6.32 0.71 -17.28
CA LYS A 366 6.09 0.38 -15.87
C LYS A 366 4.92 -0.60 -15.72
N ALA A 367 3.80 -0.36 -16.41
CA ALA A 367 2.65 -1.27 -16.41
C ALA A 367 3.02 -2.67 -16.94
N VAL A 368 3.78 -2.75 -18.03
CA VAL A 368 4.25 -4.03 -18.61
C VAL A 368 5.02 -4.85 -17.58
N ARG A 369 5.96 -4.21 -16.87
CA ARG A 369 6.75 -4.88 -15.83
C ARG A 369 5.90 -5.31 -14.65
N THR A 370 5.14 -4.38 -14.07
CA THR A 370 4.36 -4.62 -12.84
C THR A 370 3.28 -5.68 -13.06
N LEU A 371 2.54 -5.60 -14.17
CA LEU A 371 1.48 -6.54 -14.51
C LEU A 371 1.97 -7.77 -15.28
N ARG A 372 3.27 -7.91 -15.51
CA ARG A 372 3.93 -8.95 -16.32
C ARG A 372 3.19 -9.21 -17.64
N LEU A 373 3.05 -8.17 -18.45
CA LEU A 373 2.24 -8.20 -19.67
C LEU A 373 2.99 -8.88 -20.81
N SER A 374 2.92 -10.21 -20.88
CA SER A 374 3.63 -10.99 -21.90
C SER A 374 3.28 -10.59 -23.35
N GLY A 375 2.06 -10.09 -23.60
CA GLY A 375 1.63 -9.68 -24.93
C GLY A 375 2.37 -8.47 -25.52
N SER A 376 3.13 -7.71 -24.73
CA SER A 376 3.83 -6.51 -25.19
C SER A 376 5.29 -6.76 -25.59
N ARG A 377 5.79 -8.00 -25.50
CA ARG A 377 7.22 -8.35 -25.67
C ARG A 377 7.84 -7.71 -26.91
N ASP A 378 7.23 -7.92 -28.07
CA ASP A 378 7.82 -7.50 -29.35
C ASP A 378 7.88 -5.97 -29.46
N ALA A 379 6.86 -5.27 -28.95
CA ALA A 379 6.83 -3.81 -28.93
C ALA A 379 7.90 -3.22 -27.98
N VAL A 380 8.11 -3.84 -26.81
CA VAL A 380 9.16 -3.41 -25.87
C VAL A 380 10.56 -3.64 -26.47
N LEU A 381 10.79 -4.79 -27.08
CA LEU A 381 12.07 -5.10 -27.74
C LEU A 381 12.35 -4.19 -28.93
N ALA A 382 11.31 -3.77 -29.67
CA ALA A 382 11.45 -2.83 -30.78
C ALA A 382 11.98 -1.45 -30.35
N LEU A 383 11.81 -1.07 -29.07
CA LEU A 383 12.39 0.18 -28.54
C LEU A 383 13.89 0.09 -28.25
N ALA A 384 14.46 -1.11 -28.14
CA ALA A 384 15.84 -1.31 -27.68
C ALA A 384 16.87 -0.44 -28.45
N PRO A 385 16.82 -0.30 -29.79
CA PRO A 385 17.79 0.52 -30.53
C PRO A 385 17.70 2.02 -30.22
N LYS A 386 16.58 2.49 -29.67
CA LYS A 386 16.26 3.92 -29.49
C LYS A 386 16.13 4.34 -28.03
N ILE A 387 16.17 3.41 -27.08
CA ILE A 387 15.86 3.68 -25.67
C ILE A 387 16.69 4.81 -25.06
N SER A 388 17.99 4.89 -25.39
CA SER A 388 18.86 5.96 -24.90
C SER A 388 18.51 7.34 -25.45
N GLU A 389 17.97 7.40 -26.67
CA GLU A 389 17.57 8.66 -27.33
C GLU A 389 16.26 9.21 -26.77
N LEU A 390 15.38 8.34 -26.27
CA LEU A 390 14.05 8.72 -25.77
C LEU A 390 14.12 9.53 -24.45
N GLY A 391 15.19 9.33 -23.67
CA GLY A 391 15.40 10.06 -22.40
C GLY A 391 14.24 9.86 -21.43
N LEU A 392 13.83 8.61 -21.22
CA LEU A 392 12.75 8.24 -20.31
C LEU A 392 13.26 8.20 -18.87
N ASP A 393 12.56 8.90 -17.97
CA ASP A 393 12.96 8.96 -16.57
C ASP A 393 12.94 7.58 -15.91
N GLY A 394 14.08 7.17 -15.37
CA GLY A 394 14.30 5.87 -14.72
C GLY A 394 14.24 4.65 -15.65
N ILE A 395 14.23 4.81 -16.98
CA ILE A 395 14.20 3.70 -17.94
C ILE A 395 15.33 3.84 -18.95
N ASP A 396 16.47 3.24 -18.63
CA ASP A 396 17.61 3.06 -19.52
C ASP A 396 17.58 1.68 -20.21
N GLY A 397 18.65 1.34 -20.95
CA GLY A 397 18.77 0.05 -21.61
C GLY A 397 18.74 -1.14 -20.64
N GLN A 398 19.34 -1.01 -19.45
CA GLN A 398 19.31 -2.09 -18.46
C GLN A 398 17.90 -2.27 -17.90
N ALA A 399 17.23 -1.19 -17.53
CA ALA A 399 15.86 -1.19 -17.06
C ALA A 399 14.91 -1.81 -18.10
N LEU A 400 15.07 -1.48 -19.39
CA LEU A 400 14.29 -2.09 -20.48
C LEU A 400 14.51 -3.60 -20.56
N GLY A 401 15.75 -4.06 -20.46
CA GLY A 401 16.07 -5.50 -20.42
C GLY A 401 15.38 -6.20 -19.26
N LEU A 402 15.41 -5.59 -18.06
CA LEU A 402 14.72 -6.11 -16.89
C LEU A 402 13.19 -6.11 -17.03
N ILE A 403 12.60 -5.12 -17.72
CA ILE A 403 11.17 -5.09 -18.04
C ILE A 403 10.80 -6.31 -18.89
N VAL A 404 11.58 -6.61 -19.94
CA VAL A 404 11.33 -7.79 -20.79
C VAL A 404 11.45 -9.06 -19.97
N ALA A 405 12.51 -9.19 -19.17
CA ALA A 405 12.71 -10.38 -18.33
C ALA A 405 11.55 -10.59 -17.35
N ASP A 406 11.14 -9.54 -16.62
CA ASP A 406 10.07 -9.61 -15.62
C ASP A 406 8.70 -9.85 -16.24
N ALA A 407 8.45 -9.33 -17.46
CA ALA A 407 7.17 -9.50 -18.14
C ALA A 407 7.03 -10.85 -18.85
N CYS A 408 8.14 -11.44 -19.29
CA CYS A 408 8.10 -12.53 -20.28
C CYS A 408 8.71 -13.86 -19.79
N LEU A 409 9.52 -13.88 -18.75
CA LEU A 409 10.27 -15.06 -18.34
C LEU A 409 9.88 -15.74 -17.00
N PRO A 410 9.13 -15.14 -16.04
CA PRO A 410 8.93 -15.74 -14.71
C PRO A 410 8.06 -16.99 -14.62
N SER A 411 7.30 -17.36 -15.66
CA SER A 411 6.25 -18.41 -15.58
C SER A 411 6.52 -19.68 -16.39
N VAL A 412 7.66 -19.80 -17.08
CA VAL A 412 7.72 -20.64 -18.28
C VAL A 412 8.39 -22.02 -18.14
N TYR A 413 9.04 -22.39 -17.03
CA TYR A 413 9.80 -23.64 -17.05
C TYR A 413 9.52 -24.65 -15.92
N SER A 414 8.70 -24.33 -14.92
CA SER A 414 8.32 -25.33 -13.89
C SER A 414 6.96 -26.00 -14.12
N LYS A 415 6.04 -25.40 -14.89
CA LYS A 415 4.66 -25.90 -15.15
C LYS A 415 4.07 -25.46 -16.50
N ALA A 416 4.90 -25.09 -17.45
CA ALA A 416 4.43 -24.40 -18.65
C ALA A 416 3.89 -25.36 -19.70
N THR A 417 2.93 -24.86 -20.49
CA THR A 417 2.50 -25.54 -21.71
C THR A 417 3.60 -25.47 -22.78
N PRO A 418 3.62 -26.37 -23.78
CA PRO A 418 4.58 -26.31 -24.89
C PRO A 418 4.62 -24.94 -25.57
N ASP A 419 3.47 -24.29 -25.77
CA ASP A 419 3.37 -22.96 -26.35
C ASP A 419 4.07 -21.89 -25.50
N GLN A 420 3.93 -21.98 -24.18
CA GLN A 420 4.60 -21.07 -23.26
C GLN A 420 6.12 -21.27 -23.34
N GLN A 421 6.58 -22.53 -23.33
CA GLN A 421 8.00 -22.86 -23.47
C GLN A 421 8.60 -22.31 -24.77
N GLN A 422 7.95 -22.55 -25.90
CA GLN A 422 8.36 -22.01 -27.20
C GLN A 422 8.43 -20.48 -27.18
N TRP A 423 7.47 -19.83 -26.50
CA TRP A 423 7.45 -18.38 -26.39
C TRP A 423 8.59 -17.81 -25.54
N ALA A 424 8.99 -18.47 -24.45
CA ALA A 424 10.19 -18.06 -23.70
C ALA A 424 11.48 -18.30 -24.50
N GLU A 425 11.62 -19.44 -25.19
CA GLU A 425 12.77 -19.69 -26.06
C GLU A 425 12.93 -18.55 -27.09
N GLY A 426 11.84 -18.16 -27.75
CA GLY A 426 11.85 -17.04 -28.68
C GLY A 426 12.20 -15.70 -28.03
N THR A 427 11.86 -15.50 -26.75
CA THR A 427 12.23 -14.31 -25.99
C THR A 427 13.72 -14.29 -25.65
N VAL A 428 14.28 -15.43 -25.24
CA VAL A 428 15.71 -15.59 -24.97
C VAL A 428 16.53 -15.39 -26.24
N ASP A 429 16.10 -15.97 -27.37
CA ASP A 429 16.75 -15.76 -28.67
C ASP A 429 16.71 -14.28 -29.10
N ALA A 430 15.59 -13.59 -28.89
CA ALA A 430 15.49 -12.16 -29.20
C ALA A 430 16.40 -11.30 -28.32
N LEU A 431 16.49 -11.59 -27.02
CA LEU A 431 17.44 -10.92 -26.10
C LEU A 431 18.90 -11.22 -26.48
N ALA A 432 19.19 -12.45 -26.87
CA ALA A 432 20.51 -12.87 -27.34
C ALA A 432 20.90 -12.11 -28.63
N ALA A 433 19.94 -11.87 -29.54
CA ALA A 433 20.15 -11.08 -30.75
C ALA A 433 20.57 -9.62 -30.47
N LEU A 434 20.07 -9.03 -29.38
CA LEU A 434 20.47 -7.67 -28.97
C LEU A 434 21.94 -7.58 -28.51
N LEU A 435 22.61 -8.68 -28.18
CA LEU A 435 24.01 -8.66 -27.76
C LEU A 435 24.98 -8.33 -28.90
N ASP A 436 24.56 -8.57 -30.14
CA ASP A 436 25.38 -8.39 -31.35
C ASP A 436 25.70 -6.90 -31.60
N GLN A 437 24.84 -5.98 -31.17
CA GLN A 437 24.99 -4.55 -31.41
C GLN A 437 25.37 -3.80 -30.13
N PRO A 438 26.40 -2.93 -30.14
CA PRO A 438 26.81 -2.19 -28.93
C PRO A 438 25.71 -1.36 -28.27
N THR A 439 24.80 -0.76 -29.05
CA THR A 439 23.74 0.12 -28.55
C THR A 439 22.61 -0.62 -27.84
N THR A 440 22.32 -1.87 -28.22
CA THR A 440 21.25 -2.68 -27.63
C THR A 440 21.76 -3.74 -26.65
N ARG A 441 23.07 -3.96 -26.61
CA ARG A 441 23.72 -4.92 -25.71
C ARG A 441 23.35 -4.77 -24.23
N PRO A 442 23.21 -3.55 -23.65
CA PRO A 442 22.76 -3.41 -22.26
C PRO A 442 21.37 -4.00 -22.02
N VAL A 443 20.47 -3.92 -23.00
CA VAL A 443 19.12 -4.51 -22.95
C VAL A 443 19.20 -6.02 -22.95
N GLY A 444 19.95 -6.60 -23.90
CA GLY A 444 20.14 -8.05 -24.00
C GLY A 444 20.79 -8.63 -22.73
N ALA A 445 21.88 -8.02 -22.27
CA ALA A 445 22.63 -8.49 -21.11
C ALA A 445 21.81 -8.38 -19.81
N ALA A 446 21.08 -7.29 -19.61
CA ALA A 446 20.21 -7.13 -18.44
C ALA A 446 19.01 -8.09 -18.49
N GLY A 447 18.39 -8.28 -19.65
CA GLY A 447 17.26 -9.21 -19.80
C GLY A 447 17.64 -10.67 -19.51
N LEU A 448 18.85 -11.08 -19.91
CA LEU A 448 19.38 -12.41 -19.64
C LEU A 448 19.91 -12.59 -18.21
N SER A 449 20.10 -11.50 -17.43
CA SER A 449 20.70 -11.57 -16.09
C SER A 449 19.78 -12.13 -15.00
N ARG A 450 18.50 -12.36 -15.30
CA ARG A 450 17.49 -12.89 -14.34
C ARG A 450 17.16 -14.34 -14.65
N PRO A 451 17.98 -15.30 -14.19
CA PRO A 451 17.70 -16.70 -14.42
C PRO A 451 16.41 -17.12 -13.71
N THR A 452 15.60 -17.96 -14.37
CA THR A 452 14.43 -18.60 -13.76
C THR A 452 14.61 -20.12 -13.74
N SER A 453 13.91 -20.82 -12.85
CA SER A 453 14.03 -22.27 -12.69
C SER A 453 13.66 -22.99 -13.97
N GLY A 454 14.53 -23.88 -14.49
CA GLY A 454 14.32 -24.67 -15.71
C GLY A 454 15.01 -24.11 -16.96
N TRP A 455 15.64 -22.93 -16.84
CA TRP A 455 16.51 -22.34 -17.87
C TRP A 455 17.68 -23.23 -18.26
N GLU A 456 18.17 -24.09 -17.36
CA GLU A 456 19.31 -24.97 -17.59
C GLU A 456 19.10 -25.96 -18.75
N THR A 457 17.86 -26.17 -19.16
CA THR A 457 17.49 -27.04 -20.28
C THR A 457 17.23 -26.28 -21.59
N SER A 458 17.23 -24.94 -21.57
CA SER A 458 16.90 -24.10 -22.72
C SER A 458 18.01 -24.09 -23.79
N PRO A 459 17.72 -24.53 -25.03
CA PRO A 459 18.67 -24.41 -26.14
C PRO A 459 18.95 -22.95 -26.53
N ALA A 460 17.98 -22.04 -26.43
CA ALA A 460 18.20 -20.62 -26.71
C ALA A 460 19.20 -20.00 -25.72
N LEU A 461 19.13 -20.38 -24.44
CA LEU A 461 20.07 -19.89 -23.45
C LEU A 461 21.52 -20.28 -23.76
N ARG A 462 21.75 -21.51 -24.24
CA ARG A 462 23.08 -21.96 -24.70
C ARG A 462 23.65 -21.03 -25.76
N ARG A 463 22.86 -20.70 -26.79
CA ARG A 463 23.26 -19.73 -27.82
C ARG A 463 23.53 -18.34 -27.24
N ALA A 464 22.77 -17.93 -26.24
CA ALA A 464 22.98 -16.65 -25.55
C ALA A 464 24.32 -16.61 -24.81
N LEU A 465 24.75 -17.71 -24.17
CA LEU A 465 26.07 -17.78 -23.51
C LEU A 465 27.22 -17.53 -24.50
N ASP A 466 27.11 -18.09 -25.71
CA ASP A 466 28.12 -17.92 -26.76
C ASP A 466 28.25 -16.44 -27.18
N ARG A 467 27.12 -15.75 -27.34
CA ARG A 467 27.09 -14.32 -27.68
C ARG A 467 27.60 -13.45 -26.53
N LEU A 468 27.30 -13.80 -25.28
CA LEU A 468 27.84 -13.10 -24.11
C LEU A 468 29.35 -13.28 -24.00
N ALA A 469 29.87 -14.48 -24.28
CA ALA A 469 31.31 -14.76 -24.28
C ALA A 469 32.03 -14.15 -25.49
N ALA A 470 31.33 -13.88 -26.60
CA ALA A 470 31.92 -13.30 -27.81
C ALA A 470 32.48 -11.89 -27.60
N THR A 471 31.91 -11.14 -26.64
CA THR A 471 32.24 -9.74 -26.34
C THR A 471 33.19 -9.60 -25.14
N THR A 472 33.90 -8.47 -25.06
CA THR A 472 34.72 -8.08 -23.90
C THR A 472 34.00 -7.11 -22.97
N ASP A 473 32.72 -6.85 -23.20
CA ASP A 473 31.89 -5.96 -22.38
C ASP A 473 31.75 -6.51 -20.95
N PRO A 474 32.17 -5.76 -19.91
CA PRO A 474 32.08 -6.20 -18.52
C PRO A 474 30.67 -6.62 -18.09
N LEU A 475 29.62 -5.95 -18.61
CA LEU A 475 28.24 -6.29 -18.29
C LEU A 475 27.87 -7.66 -18.85
N CYS A 476 28.27 -7.97 -20.08
CA CYS A 476 28.01 -9.28 -20.69
C CYS A 476 28.76 -10.40 -19.99
N ILE A 477 30.02 -10.18 -19.61
CA ILE A 477 30.80 -11.18 -18.88
C ILE A 477 30.23 -11.39 -17.47
N GLN A 478 29.75 -10.33 -16.81
CA GLN A 478 29.07 -10.46 -15.53
C GLN A 478 27.74 -11.23 -15.67
N THR A 479 26.92 -10.93 -16.68
CA THR A 479 25.70 -11.69 -16.98
C THR A 479 26.00 -13.16 -17.27
N LEU A 480 27.05 -13.46 -18.05
CA LEU A 480 27.50 -14.83 -18.34
C LEU A 480 27.86 -15.58 -17.05
N ARG A 481 28.65 -14.94 -16.20
CA ARG A 481 29.05 -15.48 -14.90
C ARG A 481 27.84 -15.76 -14.01
N ASP A 482 26.89 -14.82 -13.94
CA ASP A 482 25.66 -14.96 -13.17
C ASP A 482 24.79 -16.12 -13.70
N LEU A 483 24.62 -16.25 -15.00
CA LEU A 483 23.88 -17.33 -15.63
C LEU A 483 24.50 -18.70 -15.33
N VAL A 484 25.80 -18.85 -15.52
CA VAL A 484 26.50 -20.10 -15.27
C VAL A 484 26.46 -20.47 -13.78
N SER A 485 26.66 -19.50 -12.90
CA SER A 485 26.62 -19.72 -11.45
C SER A 485 25.22 -20.04 -10.94
N LYS A 486 24.18 -19.34 -11.40
CA LYS A 486 22.82 -19.39 -10.84
C LYS A 486 21.88 -20.28 -11.62
N ALA A 487 21.83 -20.16 -12.95
CA ALA A 487 20.93 -20.96 -13.80
C ALA A 487 21.44 -22.40 -13.93
N TYR A 488 22.72 -22.57 -14.26
CA TYR A 488 23.33 -23.90 -14.44
C TYR A 488 23.88 -24.50 -13.14
N ASN A 489 23.83 -23.75 -12.03
CA ASN A 489 24.36 -24.13 -10.72
C ASN A 489 25.85 -24.56 -10.78
N ARG A 490 26.67 -23.78 -11.50
CA ARG A 490 28.12 -24.02 -11.67
C ARG A 490 28.97 -22.83 -11.19
N PRO A 491 28.95 -22.51 -9.88
CA PRO A 491 29.79 -21.45 -9.33
C PRO A 491 31.29 -21.74 -9.48
N ASP A 492 31.68 -23.03 -9.55
CA ASP A 492 33.04 -23.48 -9.80
C ASP A 492 33.56 -23.01 -11.17
N VAL A 493 32.76 -23.16 -12.23
CA VAL A 493 33.09 -22.68 -13.58
C VAL A 493 33.13 -21.16 -13.62
N ALA A 494 32.13 -20.52 -13.00
CA ALA A 494 32.05 -19.07 -12.92
C ALA A 494 33.28 -18.46 -12.22
N GLN A 495 33.76 -19.11 -11.15
CA GLN A 495 34.95 -18.67 -10.43
C GLN A 495 36.24 -18.93 -11.21
N ALA A 496 36.37 -20.08 -11.88
CA ALA A 496 37.56 -20.44 -12.64
C ALA A 496 37.80 -19.52 -13.85
N ASN A 497 36.74 -19.07 -14.52
CA ASN A 497 36.83 -18.19 -15.69
C ASN A 497 36.81 -16.69 -15.32
N GLY A 498 36.24 -16.34 -14.17
CA GLY A 498 36.22 -14.97 -13.66
C GLY A 498 35.59 -13.97 -14.64
N LEU A 499 36.31 -12.87 -14.90
CA LEU A 499 35.91 -11.83 -15.85
C LEU A 499 36.68 -11.92 -17.19
N ASP A 500 37.38 -13.03 -17.45
CA ASP A 500 38.18 -13.20 -18.67
C ASP A 500 37.36 -13.79 -19.82
N ALA A 501 37.08 -12.98 -20.84
CA ALA A 501 36.35 -13.38 -22.03
C ALA A 501 37.02 -14.54 -22.80
N ASN A 502 38.36 -14.61 -22.83
CA ASN A 502 39.08 -15.68 -23.52
C ASN A 502 38.99 -17.00 -22.75
N ALA A 503 39.07 -16.95 -21.41
CA ALA A 503 38.82 -18.12 -20.58
C ALA A 503 37.40 -18.67 -20.81
N TRP A 504 36.40 -17.79 -20.82
CA TRP A 504 35.01 -18.14 -21.11
C TRP A 504 34.83 -18.78 -22.49
N LYS A 505 35.41 -18.21 -23.56
CA LYS A 505 35.40 -18.81 -24.90
C LYS A 505 36.03 -20.21 -24.90
N GLY A 506 37.21 -20.35 -24.32
CA GLY A 506 37.93 -21.62 -24.25
C GLY A 506 37.19 -22.70 -23.45
N PHE A 507 36.46 -22.31 -22.39
CA PHE A 507 35.57 -23.22 -21.67
C PHE A 507 34.38 -23.65 -22.53
N LEU A 508 33.66 -22.70 -23.13
CA LEU A 508 32.46 -22.99 -23.93
C LEU A 508 32.76 -23.85 -25.15
N ASP A 509 33.91 -23.65 -25.81
CA ASP A 509 34.33 -24.47 -26.95
C ASP A 509 34.54 -25.95 -26.58
N LYS A 510 34.93 -26.25 -25.35
CA LYS A 510 35.03 -27.62 -24.81
C LYS A 510 33.70 -28.15 -24.29
N ASP A 511 32.90 -27.28 -23.69
CA ASP A 511 31.59 -27.63 -23.11
C ASP A 511 30.56 -28.02 -24.18
N ARG A 512 30.49 -27.28 -25.30
CA ARG A 512 29.54 -27.54 -26.41
C ARG A 512 29.56 -29.00 -26.92
N PRO A 513 30.69 -29.56 -27.39
CA PRO A 513 30.72 -30.93 -27.90
C PRO A 513 30.36 -31.95 -26.83
N ARG A 514 30.79 -31.73 -25.58
CA ARG A 514 30.46 -32.63 -24.46
C ARG A 514 28.98 -32.59 -24.11
N SER A 515 28.37 -31.41 -24.12
CA SER A 515 26.93 -31.26 -23.88
C SER A 515 26.11 -31.93 -24.99
N ALA A 516 26.51 -31.76 -26.25
CA ALA A 516 25.83 -32.41 -27.38
C ALA A 516 25.93 -33.94 -27.28
N LYS A 517 27.12 -34.45 -26.98
CA LYS A 517 27.35 -35.89 -26.81
C LYS A 517 26.58 -36.47 -25.61
N TRP A 518 26.53 -35.74 -24.50
CA TRP A 518 25.70 -36.11 -23.35
C TRP A 518 24.21 -36.21 -23.73
N ALA A 519 23.68 -35.23 -24.46
CA ALA A 519 22.29 -35.25 -24.92
C ALA A 519 22.00 -36.43 -25.86
N GLU A 520 22.93 -36.73 -26.79
CA GLU A 520 22.86 -37.92 -27.66
C GLU A 520 22.74 -39.21 -26.83
N TRP A 521 23.58 -39.37 -25.79
CA TRP A 521 23.52 -40.53 -24.94
C TRP A 521 22.21 -40.64 -24.16
N GLN A 522 21.69 -39.53 -23.62
CA GLN A 522 20.41 -39.53 -22.92
C GLN A 522 19.26 -39.94 -23.86
N GLN A 523 19.19 -39.33 -25.04
CA GLN A 523 18.16 -39.61 -26.04
C GLN A 523 18.21 -41.08 -26.47
N TRP A 524 19.40 -41.64 -26.67
CA TRP A 524 19.54 -43.04 -27.02
C TRP A 524 19.04 -43.98 -25.91
N ILE A 525 19.39 -43.70 -24.65
CA ILE A 525 18.95 -44.51 -23.50
C ILE A 525 17.43 -44.41 -23.31
N GLU A 526 16.84 -43.23 -23.46
CA GLU A 526 15.39 -43.06 -23.36
C GLU A 526 14.65 -43.83 -24.46
N ALA A 527 15.17 -43.79 -25.70
CA ALA A 527 14.57 -44.49 -26.83
C ALA A 527 14.77 -46.01 -26.81
N ASN A 528 15.88 -46.50 -26.24
CA ASN A 528 16.28 -47.91 -26.39
C ASN A 528 16.43 -48.69 -25.08
N GLY A 529 16.66 -48.04 -23.96
CA GLY A 529 17.12 -48.66 -22.71
C GLY A 529 16.19 -49.75 -22.15
N ALA A 530 14.89 -49.56 -22.26
CA ALA A 530 13.89 -50.54 -21.79
C ALA A 530 13.81 -51.79 -22.68
N ASP A 531 14.10 -51.65 -23.98
CA ASP A 531 14.01 -52.73 -24.96
C ASP A 531 15.29 -53.57 -24.98
N VAL A 532 16.45 -52.91 -24.97
CA VAL A 532 17.76 -53.57 -25.12
C VAL A 532 18.22 -54.31 -23.87
N SER A 533 17.44 -54.28 -22.79
CA SER A 533 17.69 -55.05 -21.56
C SER A 533 16.95 -56.39 -21.53
N ARG A 534 16.19 -56.74 -22.58
CA ARG A 534 15.41 -57.99 -22.67
C ARG A 534 16.05 -59.00 -23.63
N VAL A 535 16.04 -60.28 -23.25
CA VAL A 535 16.56 -61.39 -24.09
C VAL A 535 15.88 -61.44 -25.47
N ASN A 536 14.59 -61.10 -25.54
CA ASN A 536 13.80 -61.14 -26.77
C ASN A 536 14.09 -59.99 -27.77
N ALA A 537 15.00 -59.06 -27.45
CA ALA A 537 15.36 -57.95 -28.33
C ALA A 537 16.10 -58.39 -29.61
N GLY A 538 16.61 -59.63 -29.63
CA GLY A 538 17.35 -60.19 -30.75
C GLY A 538 18.85 -59.86 -30.68
N ARG A 539 19.67 -60.87 -31.02
CA ARG A 539 21.14 -60.83 -30.85
C ARG A 539 21.82 -59.63 -31.53
N LYS A 540 21.37 -59.27 -32.74
CA LYS A 540 21.92 -58.13 -33.50
C LYS A 540 21.73 -56.80 -32.75
N ARG A 541 20.50 -56.55 -32.27
CA ARG A 541 20.16 -55.32 -31.55
C ARG A 541 20.87 -55.23 -30.20
N LEU A 542 21.03 -56.36 -29.50
CA LEU A 542 21.80 -56.43 -28.25
C LEU A 542 23.31 -56.18 -28.47
N ALA A 543 23.89 -56.65 -29.58
CA ALA A 543 25.29 -56.37 -29.94
C ALA A 543 25.51 -54.87 -30.23
N GLU A 544 24.61 -54.26 -31.00
CA GLU A 544 24.64 -52.82 -31.30
C GLU A 544 24.51 -51.97 -30.02
N ALA A 545 23.59 -52.35 -29.14
CA ALA A 545 23.41 -51.70 -27.83
C ALA A 545 24.65 -51.83 -26.94
N LYS A 546 25.25 -53.02 -26.88
CA LYS A 546 26.50 -53.24 -26.13
C LYS A 546 27.62 -52.34 -26.65
N ALA A 547 27.82 -52.30 -27.97
CA ALA A 547 28.86 -51.48 -28.59
C ALA A 547 28.66 -49.98 -28.31
N PHE A 548 27.42 -49.49 -28.39
CA PHE A 548 27.09 -48.11 -28.06
C PHE A 548 27.42 -47.77 -26.60
N ILE A 549 26.99 -48.62 -25.66
CA ILE A 549 27.21 -48.39 -24.22
C ILE A 549 28.71 -48.44 -23.89
N GLU A 550 29.46 -49.38 -24.44
CA GLU A 550 30.91 -49.47 -24.24
C GLU A 550 31.65 -48.25 -24.79
N ALA A 551 31.24 -47.75 -25.97
CA ALA A 551 31.78 -46.52 -26.54
C ALA A 551 31.47 -45.30 -25.64
N ALA A 552 30.22 -45.17 -25.18
CA ALA A 552 29.80 -44.09 -24.29
C ALA A 552 30.52 -44.13 -22.93
N MET A 553 30.69 -45.31 -22.33
CA MET A 553 31.46 -45.48 -21.09
C MET A 553 32.93 -45.09 -21.29
N LYS A 554 33.56 -45.55 -22.37
CA LYS A 554 34.96 -45.24 -22.68
C LYS A 554 35.19 -43.74 -22.88
N GLU A 555 34.28 -43.08 -23.60
CA GLU A 555 34.35 -41.64 -23.85
C GLU A 555 34.09 -40.84 -22.56
N LEU A 556 33.13 -41.25 -21.72
CA LEU A 556 32.91 -40.61 -20.43
C LEU A 556 34.09 -40.80 -19.47
N ASP A 557 34.70 -41.98 -19.46
CA ASP A 557 35.89 -42.26 -18.66
C ASP A 557 37.09 -41.42 -19.12
N SER A 558 37.23 -41.17 -20.43
CA SER A 558 38.27 -40.29 -20.95
C SER A 558 38.07 -38.84 -20.50
N TRP A 559 36.83 -38.33 -20.50
CA TRP A 559 36.52 -37.01 -19.96
C TRP A 559 36.88 -36.91 -18.48
N LEU A 560 36.49 -37.90 -17.67
CA LEU A 560 36.72 -37.91 -16.22
C LEU A 560 38.20 -38.07 -15.85
N ALA A 561 39.04 -38.54 -16.77
CA ALA A 561 40.49 -38.67 -16.60
C ALA A 561 41.27 -37.39 -16.95
N GLU A 562 40.62 -36.38 -17.57
CA GLU A 562 41.31 -35.15 -17.95
C GLU A 562 41.74 -34.31 -16.73
N PRO A 563 42.98 -33.79 -16.72
CA PRO A 563 43.40 -32.84 -15.70
C PRO A 563 42.60 -31.53 -15.85
N ASN A 564 42.03 -31.06 -14.75
CA ASN A 564 41.11 -29.92 -14.71
C ASN A 564 39.81 -30.12 -15.49
N PHE A 565 39.31 -31.37 -15.55
CA PHE A 565 38.00 -31.66 -16.12
C PHE A 565 36.89 -30.81 -15.47
N ALA A 566 36.23 -30.00 -16.29
CA ALA A 566 34.99 -29.36 -15.94
C ALA A 566 33.82 -30.10 -16.62
N ALA A 567 32.88 -30.57 -15.81
CA ALA A 567 31.66 -31.20 -16.32
C ALA A 567 30.88 -30.24 -17.23
N PRO A 568 30.06 -30.73 -18.17
CA PRO A 568 29.24 -29.87 -18.98
C PRO A 568 28.26 -29.02 -18.16
N LEU A 569 27.87 -27.85 -18.66
CA LEU A 569 26.89 -26.98 -17.99
C LEU A 569 25.57 -27.75 -17.78
N GLY A 570 24.96 -27.60 -16.59
CA GLY A 570 23.77 -28.36 -16.17
C GLY A 570 24.07 -29.73 -15.55
N LEU A 571 25.34 -30.13 -15.51
CA LEU A 571 25.82 -31.35 -14.86
C LEU A 571 26.90 -31.06 -13.83
N THR A 572 27.02 -31.94 -12.85
CA THR A 572 28.14 -31.97 -11.92
C THR A 572 29.00 -33.21 -12.19
N THR A 573 30.30 -33.15 -11.84
CA THR A 573 31.19 -34.30 -11.95
C THR A 573 30.66 -35.50 -11.14
N ALA A 574 30.01 -35.25 -10.00
CA ALA A 574 29.34 -36.28 -9.21
C ALA A 574 28.18 -36.93 -9.97
N LYS A 575 27.35 -36.13 -10.65
CA LYS A 575 26.24 -36.63 -11.49
C LYS A 575 26.74 -37.48 -12.65
N LEU A 576 27.82 -37.06 -13.32
CA LEU A 576 28.45 -37.84 -14.39
C LEU A 576 29.02 -39.17 -13.89
N LYS A 577 29.75 -39.16 -12.76
CA LYS A 577 30.28 -40.39 -12.13
C LYS A 577 29.15 -41.35 -11.74
N SER A 578 28.09 -40.81 -11.13
CA SER A 578 26.90 -41.59 -10.76
C SER A 578 26.23 -42.19 -11.99
N TRP A 579 26.03 -41.41 -13.06
CA TRP A 579 25.41 -41.89 -14.29
C TRP A 579 26.25 -42.97 -14.99
N ARG A 580 27.59 -42.81 -15.01
CA ARG A 580 28.53 -43.83 -15.49
C ARG A 580 28.31 -45.16 -14.78
N THR A 581 28.25 -45.15 -13.44
CA THR A 581 28.13 -46.40 -12.65
C THR A 581 26.72 -46.94 -12.61
N ALA A 582 25.74 -46.09 -12.28
CA ALA A 582 24.38 -46.49 -11.96
C ALA A 582 23.48 -46.64 -13.21
N THR A 583 23.71 -45.84 -14.24
CA THR A 583 22.91 -45.89 -15.48
C THR A 583 23.61 -46.73 -16.53
N LEU A 584 24.78 -46.29 -17.02
CA LEU A 584 25.50 -47.03 -18.07
C LEU A 584 26.00 -48.39 -17.58
N GLY A 585 26.59 -48.47 -16.39
CA GLY A 585 27.09 -49.73 -15.83
C GLY A 585 25.99 -50.78 -15.62
N THR A 586 24.85 -50.38 -15.04
CA THR A 586 23.70 -51.29 -14.86
C THR A 586 23.10 -51.73 -16.19
N LEU A 587 22.96 -50.80 -17.14
CA LEU A 587 22.44 -51.11 -18.48
C LEU A 587 23.39 -52.04 -19.23
N HIS A 588 24.71 -51.78 -19.17
CA HIS A 588 25.74 -52.65 -19.75
C HIS A 588 25.64 -54.07 -19.21
N PHE A 589 25.58 -54.24 -17.88
CA PHE A 589 25.42 -55.55 -17.26
C PHE A 589 24.12 -56.25 -17.70
N SER A 590 23.02 -55.51 -17.79
CA SER A 590 21.73 -56.04 -18.22
C SER A 590 21.75 -56.49 -19.68
N VAL A 591 22.34 -55.69 -20.58
CA VAL A 591 22.53 -56.03 -22.00
C VAL A 591 23.44 -57.24 -22.14
N GLN A 592 24.52 -57.34 -21.37
CA GLN A 592 25.41 -58.51 -21.38
C GLN A 592 24.69 -59.78 -20.95
N LYS A 593 23.89 -59.71 -19.88
CA LYS A 593 23.07 -60.84 -19.42
C LYS A 593 22.04 -61.25 -20.47
N ALA A 594 21.35 -60.28 -21.08
CA ALA A 594 20.38 -60.54 -22.14
C ALA A 594 21.04 -61.15 -23.40
N PHE A 595 22.23 -60.66 -23.76
CA PHE A 595 23.00 -61.17 -24.90
C PHE A 595 23.46 -62.61 -24.66
N ALA A 596 23.96 -62.92 -23.46
CA ALA A 596 24.36 -64.28 -23.08
C ALA A 596 23.17 -65.24 -23.04
N GLY A 597 21.98 -64.80 -22.62
CA GLY A 597 20.76 -65.60 -22.62
C GLY A 597 20.07 -65.73 -23.99
N SER A 598 20.58 -65.05 -25.02
CA SER A 598 20.12 -65.17 -26.42
C SER A 598 20.95 -66.18 -27.24
N LEU A 599 21.93 -66.83 -26.61
CA LEU A 599 22.66 -68.00 -27.09
C LEU A 599 21.90 -69.27 -26.71
#